data_AF-A0AA96ZWE2-F1
#
_entry.id   AF-A0AA96ZWE2-F1
#
_cell.length_a   1.000
_cell.length_b   1.000
_cell.length_c   1.000
_cell.angle_alpha   90.00
_cell.angle_beta   90.00
_cell.angle_gamma   90.00
#
_symmetry.space_group_name_H-M   'P 1'
#
loop_
_entity.id
_entity.type
_entity.pdbx_description
1 polymer ?
#
loop_
_entity_poly.entity_id
_entity_poly.type
_entity_poly.pdbx_seq_one_letter_code
_entity_poly.pdbx_strand_id
1 'polypeptide(L)'
;MKKADSDLEYFENEANALKEYPKSRFLEVVQDVGFECDFCGKCCTHAFNDHVYLLKDDVSRLLEIDSNALMPSPYFDFCDQDGRFYVSGYSLKTQSDDVGSCVFLENNRCRIYDKRPLICRVYPYMIHREEDDSGSYDWREISGLNEHGLYGAEMNENEAAEIYEITKKYESGYINQEIEFLKAVSNHFEKNKLKHIPKVYDKRIRDFEKGEIVTVFVYYNGIFHEHQTQK
;
A
#
# COMPACT_ATOMS: atom_id res chain seq x y z
N MET A 1 -20.66 2.14 -11.17
CA MET A 1 -19.78 3.05 -11.97
C MET A 1 -18.78 2.16 -12.70
N LYS A 2 -18.85 2.01 -14.03
CA LYS A 2 -18.18 0.88 -14.74
C LYS A 2 -16.75 0.53 -14.29
N LYS A 3 -15.87 1.54 -14.13
CA LYS A 3 -14.50 1.32 -13.62
C LYS A 3 -14.53 0.73 -12.20
N ALA A 4 -15.20 1.39 -11.26
CA ALA A 4 -15.29 0.91 -9.88
C ALA A 4 -16.01 -0.45 -9.76
N ASP A 5 -16.98 -0.74 -10.63
CA ASP A 5 -17.66 -2.05 -10.63
C ASP A 5 -16.66 -3.16 -11.04
N SER A 6 -15.82 -2.90 -12.05
CA SER A 6 -14.76 -3.81 -12.50
C SER A 6 -13.65 -3.98 -11.46
N ASP A 7 -13.18 -2.88 -10.87
CA ASP A 7 -12.15 -2.90 -9.83
C ASP A 7 -12.67 -3.64 -8.59
N LEU A 8 -13.96 -3.48 -8.25
CA LEU A 8 -14.58 -4.17 -7.12
C LEU A 8 -14.64 -5.68 -7.35
N GLU A 9 -15.04 -6.12 -8.54
CA GLU A 9 -15.02 -7.53 -8.91
C GLU A 9 -13.61 -8.13 -8.81
N TYR A 10 -12.58 -7.38 -9.27
CA TYR A 10 -11.18 -7.78 -9.12
C TYR A 10 -10.80 -8.02 -7.65
N PHE A 11 -11.03 -7.03 -6.77
CA PHE A 11 -10.66 -7.19 -5.36
C PHE A 11 -11.49 -8.24 -4.62
N GLU A 12 -12.76 -8.46 -4.98
CA GLU A 12 -13.57 -9.56 -4.44
C GLU A 12 -13.01 -10.93 -4.85
N ASN A 13 -12.49 -11.05 -6.07
CA ASN A 13 -11.77 -12.25 -6.52
C ASN A 13 -10.43 -12.41 -5.79
N GLU A 14 -9.65 -11.35 -5.62
CA GLU A 14 -8.42 -11.38 -4.81
C GLU A 14 -8.70 -11.79 -3.36
N ALA A 15 -9.77 -11.28 -2.74
CA ALA A 15 -10.16 -11.66 -1.38
C ALA A 15 -10.46 -13.16 -1.28
N ASN A 16 -11.12 -13.74 -2.27
CA ASN A 16 -11.42 -15.18 -2.30
C ASN A 16 -10.17 -16.01 -2.58
N ALA A 17 -9.33 -15.61 -3.54
CA ALA A 17 -8.07 -16.26 -3.82
C ALA A 17 -7.15 -16.26 -2.60
N LEU A 18 -7.07 -15.13 -1.89
CA LEU A 18 -6.29 -15.01 -0.66
C LEU A 18 -6.85 -15.95 0.40
N LYS A 19 -8.16 -16.06 0.62
CA LYS A 19 -8.71 -17.02 1.61
C LYS A 19 -8.28 -18.47 1.36
N GLU A 20 -8.22 -18.87 0.09
CA GLU A 20 -7.84 -20.23 -0.31
C GLU A 20 -6.30 -20.43 -0.40
N TYR A 21 -5.50 -19.38 -0.18
CA TYR A 21 -4.05 -19.48 -0.25
C TYR A 21 -3.51 -20.49 0.78
N PRO A 22 -2.71 -21.50 0.36
CA PRO A 22 -2.24 -22.56 1.24
C PRO A 22 -1.16 -22.07 2.20
N LYS A 23 -1.49 -22.02 3.50
CA LYS A 23 -0.54 -21.66 4.58
C LYS A 23 0.79 -22.43 4.47
N SER A 24 0.73 -23.73 4.18
CA SER A 24 1.93 -24.57 4.05
C SER A 24 2.91 -24.09 2.97
N ARG A 25 2.41 -23.56 1.84
CA ARG A 25 3.26 -23.00 0.77
C ARG A 25 4.07 -21.82 1.29
N PHE A 26 3.42 -20.90 2.00
CA PHE A 26 4.11 -19.73 2.55
C PHE A 26 5.12 -20.12 3.62
N LEU A 27 4.76 -21.04 4.52
CA LEU A 27 5.70 -21.53 5.55
C LEU A 27 6.96 -22.10 4.91
N GLU A 28 6.82 -22.93 3.87
CA GLU A 28 7.96 -23.49 3.12
C GLU A 28 8.84 -22.39 2.52
N VAL A 29 8.25 -21.43 1.80
CA VAL A 29 9.01 -20.33 1.18
C VAL A 29 9.70 -19.46 2.21
N VAL A 30 9.01 -19.07 3.28
CA VAL A 30 9.55 -18.15 4.28
C VAL A 30 10.66 -18.78 5.11
N GLN A 31 10.57 -20.08 5.40
CA GLN A 31 11.64 -20.83 6.07
C GLN A 31 12.85 -21.06 5.17
N ASP A 32 12.65 -21.31 3.87
CA ASP A 32 13.74 -21.44 2.90
C ASP A 32 14.48 -20.10 2.70
N VAL A 33 13.73 -19.00 2.64
CA VAL A 33 14.29 -17.67 2.36
C VAL A 33 14.97 -17.05 3.59
N GLY A 34 14.33 -17.13 4.77
CA GLY A 34 14.88 -16.67 6.05
C GLY A 34 15.41 -15.23 6.06
N PHE A 35 14.58 -14.23 6.38
CA PHE A 35 14.97 -12.81 6.33
C PHE A 35 15.21 -12.20 7.71
N GLU A 36 16.27 -11.39 7.83
CA GLU A 36 16.54 -10.51 8.96
C GLU A 36 16.83 -9.08 8.50
N CYS A 37 16.20 -8.09 9.16
CA CYS A 37 16.49 -6.68 8.91
C CYS A 37 17.86 -6.31 9.50
N ASP A 38 18.82 -5.93 8.64
CA ASP A 38 20.16 -5.48 9.00
C ASP A 38 20.27 -3.96 9.21
N PHE A 39 19.14 -3.26 9.15
CA PHE A 39 19.05 -1.81 9.18
C PHE A 39 19.84 -1.11 8.04
N CYS A 40 19.86 -1.69 6.83
CA CYS A 40 20.45 -1.07 5.64
C CYS A 40 19.74 0.21 5.20
N GLY A 41 18.52 0.47 5.66
CA GLY A 41 17.72 1.66 5.31
C GLY A 41 17.09 1.63 3.92
N LYS A 42 17.43 0.65 3.06
CA LYS A 42 16.94 0.58 1.67
C LYS A 42 15.41 0.53 1.60
N CYS A 43 14.77 -0.40 2.31
CA CYS A 43 13.31 -0.52 2.28
C CYS A 43 12.55 0.69 2.83
N CYS A 44 13.24 1.64 3.45
CA CYS A 44 12.71 2.89 3.98
C CYS A 44 12.87 4.07 3.00
N THR A 45 13.17 3.85 1.72
CA THR A 45 13.30 4.92 0.71
C THR A 45 12.44 4.62 -0.53
N HIS A 46 11.92 5.67 -1.18
CA HIS A 46 11.21 5.57 -2.46
C HIS A 46 12.08 5.03 -3.59
N ALA A 47 13.40 5.26 -3.52
CA ALA A 47 14.33 4.70 -4.49
C ALA A 47 14.34 3.16 -4.54
N PHE A 48 13.94 2.50 -3.45
CA PHE A 48 13.88 1.04 -3.36
C PHE A 48 12.43 0.52 -3.31
N ASN A 49 11.60 1.13 -2.48
CA ASN A 49 10.19 0.80 -2.32
C ASN A 49 9.34 2.01 -2.66
N ASP A 50 8.61 1.94 -3.77
CA ASP A 50 7.84 3.03 -4.32
C ASP A 50 6.99 3.81 -3.29
N HIS A 51 6.22 3.13 -2.43
CA HIS A 51 5.57 3.75 -1.27
C HIS A 51 5.20 2.72 -0.19
N VAL A 52 4.86 3.21 1.01
CA VAL A 52 4.36 2.38 2.12
C VAL A 52 2.89 2.70 2.37
N TYR A 53 1.99 1.89 1.80
CA TYR A 53 0.55 2.00 2.03
C TYR A 53 0.19 1.60 3.46
N LEU A 54 -0.77 2.31 4.07
CA LEU A 54 -1.13 2.12 5.47
C LEU A 54 -2.54 1.57 5.64
N LEU A 55 -2.64 0.57 6.51
CA LEU A 55 -3.96 0.14 6.98
C LEU A 55 -4.56 1.16 7.94
N LYS A 56 -5.90 1.16 8.06
CA LYS A 56 -6.64 2.12 8.90
C LYS A 56 -6.12 2.21 10.35
N ASP A 57 -5.72 1.08 10.93
CA ASP A 57 -5.21 1.02 12.31
C ASP A 57 -3.80 1.62 12.41
N ASP A 58 -2.99 1.45 11.35
CA ASP A 58 -1.67 2.08 11.27
C ASP A 58 -1.79 3.59 11.09
N VAL A 59 -2.73 4.07 10.26
CA VAL A 59 -3.03 5.50 10.09
C VAL A 59 -3.35 6.14 11.44
N SER A 60 -4.30 5.58 12.19
CA SER A 60 -4.70 6.11 13.51
C SER A 60 -3.50 6.22 14.45
N ARG A 61 -2.72 5.14 14.56
CA ARG A 61 -1.59 5.03 15.48
C ARG A 61 -0.41 5.92 15.09
N LEU A 62 -0.17 6.12 13.80
CA LEU A 62 0.92 6.95 13.31
C LEU A 62 0.60 8.45 13.47
N LEU A 63 -0.66 8.86 13.30
CA LEU A 63 -1.08 10.23 13.55
C LEU A 63 -0.95 10.64 15.02
N GLU A 64 -1.07 9.70 15.96
CA GLU A 64 -0.77 9.93 17.39
C GLU A 64 0.72 10.15 17.66
N ILE A 65 1.59 9.55 16.86
CA ILE A 65 3.05 9.68 16.99
C ILE A 65 3.53 10.97 16.33
N ASP A 66 3.02 11.27 15.14
CA ASP A 66 3.39 12.42 14.34
C ASP A 66 2.26 12.76 13.37
N SER A 67 1.59 13.89 13.62
CA SER A 67 0.43 14.32 12.83
C SER A 67 0.77 14.66 11.37
N ASN A 68 2.05 14.79 11.04
CA ASN A 68 2.53 15.09 9.69
C ASN A 68 3.17 13.88 9.00
N ALA A 69 3.06 12.67 9.58
CA ALA A 69 3.72 11.47 9.08
C ALA A 69 3.11 10.89 7.81
N LEU A 70 1.95 11.37 7.38
CA LEU A 70 1.15 10.76 6.33
C LEU A 70 0.99 11.68 5.13
N MET A 71 0.75 11.07 3.98
CA MET A 71 0.34 11.74 2.76
C MET A 71 -0.75 10.91 2.06
N PRO A 72 -1.60 11.52 1.20
CA PRO A 72 -2.44 10.74 0.29
C PRO A 72 -1.59 9.68 -0.43
N SER A 73 -2.10 8.45 -0.58
CA SER A 73 -1.41 7.44 -1.39
C SER A 73 -1.12 8.00 -2.79
N PRO A 74 0.08 7.78 -3.37
CA PRO A 74 0.57 8.54 -4.52
C PRO A 74 -0.13 8.20 -5.84
N TYR A 75 -0.88 7.10 -5.89
CA TYR A 75 -1.65 6.70 -7.07
C TYR A 75 -3.13 6.97 -6.85
N PHE A 76 -3.68 7.89 -7.64
CA PHE A 76 -5.09 8.27 -7.54
C PHE A 76 -5.95 7.34 -8.38
N ASP A 77 -7.02 6.78 -7.81
CA ASP A 77 -7.85 5.77 -8.49
C ASP A 77 -8.90 6.37 -9.42
N PHE A 78 -9.44 7.53 -9.05
CA PHE A 78 -10.48 8.23 -9.78
C PHE A 78 -10.23 9.74 -9.80
N CYS A 79 -10.57 10.38 -10.91
CA CYS A 79 -10.74 11.83 -11.01
C CYS A 79 -12.15 12.18 -11.47
N ASP A 80 -12.82 13.11 -10.79
CA ASP A 80 -14.12 13.62 -11.21
C ASP A 80 -14.03 14.67 -12.34
N GLN A 81 -15.17 15.14 -12.84
CA GLN A 81 -15.23 16.15 -13.90
C GLN A 81 -14.64 17.51 -13.51
N ASP A 82 -14.45 17.78 -12.22
CA ASP A 82 -13.93 19.04 -11.69
C ASP A 82 -12.41 18.97 -11.42
N GLY A 83 -11.77 17.84 -11.76
CA GLY A 83 -10.33 17.66 -11.60
C GLY A 83 -9.89 17.28 -10.18
N ARG A 84 -10.80 16.77 -9.35
CA ARG A 84 -10.50 16.29 -7.99
C ARG A 84 -10.25 14.80 -8.01
N PHE A 85 -9.19 14.38 -7.34
CA PHE A 85 -8.79 12.99 -7.23
C PHE A 85 -9.44 12.29 -6.03
N TYR A 86 -9.56 10.97 -6.10
CA TYR A 86 -10.04 10.11 -5.03
C TYR A 86 -9.10 8.92 -4.90
N VAL A 87 -8.71 8.60 -3.67
CA VAL A 87 -7.76 7.52 -3.38
C VAL A 87 -8.19 6.73 -2.14
N SER A 88 -7.86 5.44 -2.12
CA SER A 88 -8.33 4.47 -1.11
C SER A 88 -7.77 4.65 0.30
N GLY A 89 -6.68 5.41 0.47
CA GLY A 89 -6.02 5.55 1.76
C GLY A 89 -4.77 6.43 1.77
N TYR A 90 -4.02 6.30 2.86
CA TYR A 90 -2.79 7.06 3.12
C TYR A 90 -1.56 6.19 2.95
N SER A 91 -0.45 6.84 2.63
CA SER A 91 0.90 6.28 2.70
C SER A 91 1.75 7.03 3.70
N LEU A 92 2.87 6.42 4.13
CA LEU A 92 3.90 7.17 4.85
C LEU A 92 4.42 8.31 3.99
N LYS A 93 4.54 9.48 4.59
CA LYS A 93 5.20 10.62 3.98
C LYS A 93 6.70 10.36 3.84
N THR A 94 7.28 10.94 2.81
CA THR A 94 8.72 10.96 2.60
C THR A 94 9.32 12.35 2.82
N GLN A 95 10.62 12.34 3.07
CA GLN A 95 11.48 13.50 3.11
C GLN A 95 11.71 14.00 1.67
N SER A 96 12.01 15.29 1.53
CA SER A 96 12.29 15.93 0.25
C SER A 96 13.75 15.72 -0.22
N ASP A 97 14.35 14.58 0.12
CA ASP A 97 15.69 14.20 -0.33
C ASP A 97 15.62 13.40 -1.64
N ASP A 98 16.75 13.24 -2.31
CA ASP A 98 16.81 12.67 -3.67
C ASP A 98 16.36 11.20 -3.73
N VAL A 99 16.34 10.50 -2.58
CA VAL A 99 15.96 9.08 -2.48
C VAL A 99 14.55 8.89 -1.94
N GLY A 100 13.87 9.96 -1.52
CA GLY A 100 12.56 9.90 -0.87
C GLY A 100 12.59 9.05 0.40
N SER A 101 13.46 9.39 1.36
CA SER A 101 13.55 8.70 2.64
C SER A 101 12.24 8.79 3.40
N CYS A 102 11.81 7.71 4.05
CA CYS A 102 10.67 7.71 4.95
C CYS A 102 10.81 8.82 6.02
N VAL A 103 9.71 9.47 6.40
CA VAL A 103 9.65 10.47 7.48
C VAL A 103 10.13 9.98 8.86
N PHE A 104 10.26 8.67 9.02
CA PHE A 104 10.78 8.03 10.23
C PHE A 104 12.22 7.52 10.11
N LEU A 105 12.88 7.67 8.96
CA LEU A 105 14.25 7.23 8.76
C LEU A 105 15.24 8.31 9.21
N GLU A 106 16.10 7.97 10.16
CA GLU A 106 17.17 8.81 10.67
C GLU A 106 18.44 7.98 10.88
N ASN A 107 19.56 8.39 10.29
CA ASN A 107 20.85 7.65 10.39
C ASN A 107 20.74 6.15 10.07
N ASN A 108 20.02 5.79 9.00
CA ASN A 108 19.71 4.40 8.60
C ASN A 108 18.97 3.59 9.69
N ARG A 109 18.24 4.25 10.58
CA ARG A 109 17.42 3.62 11.62
C ARG A 109 16.01 4.20 11.61
N CYS A 110 15.02 3.34 11.78
CA CYS A 110 13.64 3.79 11.94
C CYS A 110 13.45 4.29 13.39
N ARG A 111 13.13 5.58 13.57
CA ARG A 111 12.90 6.19 14.89
C ARG A 111 11.69 5.61 15.64
N ILE A 112 10.82 4.87 14.93
CA ILE A 112 9.64 4.19 15.48
C ILE A 112 9.69 2.68 15.29
N TYR A 113 10.88 2.05 15.27
CA TYR A 113 11.06 0.63 14.92
C TYR A 113 10.04 -0.32 15.59
N ASP A 114 9.83 -0.20 16.91
CA ASP A 114 8.89 -1.04 17.67
C ASP A 114 7.41 -0.71 17.39
N LYS A 115 7.15 0.46 16.81
CA LYS A 115 5.85 0.98 16.40
C LYS A 115 5.75 1.10 14.87
N ARG A 116 6.52 0.33 14.10
CA ARG A 116 6.37 0.30 12.63
C ARG A 116 4.96 -0.10 12.20
N PRO A 117 4.45 0.39 11.06
CA PRO A 117 3.20 -0.10 10.47
C PRO A 117 3.32 -1.57 10.09
N LEU A 118 2.18 -2.23 9.90
CA LEU A 118 2.10 -3.68 9.70
C LEU A 118 2.96 -4.14 8.51
N ILE A 119 2.85 -3.45 7.37
CA ILE A 119 3.65 -3.73 6.17
C ILE A 119 5.15 -3.69 6.44
N CYS A 120 5.64 -2.69 7.18
CA CYS A 120 7.06 -2.58 7.51
C CYS A 120 7.54 -3.65 8.50
N ARG A 121 6.63 -4.36 9.20
CA ARG A 121 6.98 -5.48 10.08
C ARG A 121 7.15 -6.79 9.31
N VAL A 122 6.37 -6.96 8.24
CA VAL A 122 6.37 -8.21 7.44
C VAL A 122 7.24 -8.14 6.21
N TYR A 123 7.57 -6.94 5.71
CA TYR A 123 8.44 -6.79 4.55
C TYR A 123 9.79 -7.51 4.76
N PRO A 124 10.26 -8.34 3.81
CA PRO A 124 9.84 -8.42 2.40
C PRO A 124 8.74 -9.44 2.10
N TYR A 125 8.16 -10.08 3.11
CA TYR A 125 7.13 -11.10 2.93
C TYR A 125 5.79 -10.49 2.49
N MET A 126 5.17 -11.08 1.49
CA MET A 126 3.87 -10.68 0.95
C MET A 126 3.05 -11.92 0.52
N ILE A 127 1.78 -11.74 0.19
CA ILE A 127 0.99 -12.76 -0.50
C ILE A 127 0.21 -12.04 -1.60
N HIS A 128 0.90 -11.78 -2.71
CA HIS A 128 0.37 -11.02 -3.83
C HIS A 128 0.33 -11.87 -5.09
N ARG A 129 -0.66 -11.68 -5.96
CA ARG A 129 -0.70 -12.33 -7.26
C ARG A 129 -0.21 -11.38 -8.32
N GLU A 130 0.75 -11.84 -9.11
CA GLU A 130 1.27 -11.10 -10.25
C GLU A 130 1.02 -11.91 -11.53
N GLU A 131 0.78 -11.18 -12.62
CA GLU A 131 0.75 -11.76 -13.96
C GLU A 131 2.18 -12.00 -14.43
N ASP A 132 2.48 -13.24 -14.83
CA ASP A 132 3.75 -13.60 -15.44
C ASP A 132 3.81 -13.20 -16.93
N ASP A 133 4.98 -13.37 -17.56
CA ASP A 133 5.19 -13.06 -18.98
C ASP A 133 4.26 -13.83 -19.94
N SER A 134 3.60 -14.89 -19.46
CA SER A 134 2.66 -15.72 -20.22
C SER A 134 1.19 -15.30 -20.04
N GLY A 135 0.93 -14.33 -19.17
CA GLY A 135 -0.41 -13.87 -18.80
C GLY A 135 -1.09 -14.72 -17.72
N SER A 136 -0.34 -15.62 -17.08
CA SER A 136 -0.83 -16.45 -15.98
C SER A 136 -0.57 -15.76 -14.64
N TYR A 137 -1.52 -15.87 -13.72
CA TYR A 137 -1.36 -15.32 -12.37
C TYR A 137 -0.74 -16.37 -11.45
N ASP A 138 0.38 -16.05 -10.81
CA ASP A 138 0.96 -16.85 -9.73
C ASP A 138 1.22 -15.97 -8.50
N TRP A 139 1.36 -16.63 -7.35
CA TRP A 139 1.66 -15.98 -6.09
C TRP A 139 3.13 -15.61 -5.99
N ARG A 140 3.36 -14.43 -5.43
CA ARG A 140 4.64 -13.92 -4.99
C ARG A 140 4.62 -13.81 -3.48
N GLU A 141 5.62 -14.40 -2.86
CA GLU A 141 5.76 -14.41 -1.41
C GLU A 141 6.84 -13.46 -0.90
N ILE A 142 7.74 -13.00 -1.77
CA ILE A 142 8.94 -12.22 -1.42
C ILE A 142 9.16 -11.07 -2.39
N SER A 143 9.44 -9.89 -1.83
CA SER A 143 9.95 -8.70 -2.55
C SER A 143 11.47 -8.63 -2.49
N GLY A 144 12.10 -8.11 -3.55
CA GLY A 144 13.50 -7.66 -3.49
C GLY A 144 14.50 -8.72 -3.00
N LEU A 145 14.31 -9.99 -3.39
CA LEU A 145 15.13 -11.11 -2.93
C LEU A 145 16.63 -10.83 -3.16
N ASN A 146 17.43 -10.93 -2.09
CA ASN A 146 18.88 -10.64 -2.06
C ASN A 146 19.26 -9.17 -2.35
N GLU A 147 18.34 -8.22 -2.28
CA GLU A 147 18.62 -6.81 -2.55
C GLU A 147 18.76 -5.96 -1.27
N HIS A 148 18.25 -6.42 -0.13
CA HIS A 148 18.29 -5.72 1.16
C HIS A 148 18.26 -6.70 2.35
N GLY A 149 18.70 -6.27 3.53
CA GLY A 149 18.71 -7.16 4.71
C GLY A 149 19.66 -8.34 4.57
N LEU A 150 19.48 -9.32 5.45
CA LEU A 150 20.19 -10.60 5.44
C LEU A 150 19.20 -11.71 5.09
N TYR A 151 19.64 -12.65 4.27
CA TYR A 151 18.89 -13.84 3.86
C TYR A 151 19.58 -15.11 4.36
N GLY A 152 18.82 -16.21 4.44
CA GLY A 152 19.28 -17.49 4.96
C GLY A 152 19.35 -17.55 6.49
N ALA A 153 18.65 -16.64 7.18
CA ALA A 153 18.48 -16.73 8.64
C ALA A 153 17.66 -17.98 8.98
N GLU A 154 18.10 -18.75 9.98
CA GLU A 154 17.32 -19.91 10.45
C GLU A 154 15.98 -19.44 11.01
N MET A 155 14.90 -20.07 10.56
CA MET A 155 13.55 -19.75 11.00
C MET A 155 12.79 -21.01 11.42
N ASN A 156 12.28 -21.00 12.65
CA ASN A 156 11.47 -22.09 13.14
C ASN A 156 10.00 -21.96 12.69
N GLU A 157 9.25 -23.06 12.83
CA GLU A 157 7.85 -23.13 12.38
C GLU A 157 6.94 -22.10 13.07
N ASN A 158 7.18 -21.78 14.35
CA ASN A 158 6.37 -20.78 15.06
C ASN A 158 6.63 -19.37 14.52
N GLU A 159 7.89 -19.02 14.26
CA GLU A 159 8.26 -17.74 13.65
C GLU A 159 7.65 -17.60 12.26
N ALA A 160 7.74 -18.64 11.43
CA ALA A 160 7.14 -18.65 10.10
C ALA A 160 5.61 -18.54 10.17
N ALA A 161 4.98 -19.20 11.14
CA ALA A 161 3.54 -19.10 11.37
C ALA A 161 3.12 -17.70 11.83
N GLU A 162 3.91 -17.04 12.69
CA GLU A 162 3.65 -15.66 13.09
C GLU A 162 3.75 -14.70 11.91
N ILE A 163 4.80 -14.81 11.09
CA ILE A 163 4.96 -14.00 9.87
C ILE A 163 3.76 -14.22 8.95
N TYR A 164 3.33 -15.47 8.74
CA TYR A 164 2.14 -15.77 7.94
C TYR A 164 0.89 -15.04 8.45
N GLU A 165 0.59 -15.07 9.75
CA GLU A 165 -0.59 -14.40 10.28
C GLU A 165 -0.53 -12.89 10.10
N ILE A 166 0.65 -12.28 10.27
CA ILE A 166 0.84 -10.84 10.10
C ILE A 166 0.75 -10.44 8.62
N THR A 167 1.38 -11.21 7.71
CA THR A 167 1.30 -10.97 6.26
C THR A 167 -0.13 -11.13 5.79
N LYS A 168 -0.80 -12.22 6.18
CA LYS A 168 -2.21 -12.46 5.85
C LYS A 168 -3.14 -11.35 6.33
N LYS A 169 -2.89 -10.85 7.54
CA LYS A 169 -3.62 -9.71 8.12
C LYS A 169 -3.40 -8.45 7.29
N TYR A 170 -2.18 -8.18 6.85
CA TYR A 170 -1.90 -7.01 6.02
C TYR A 170 -2.62 -7.10 4.67
N GLU A 171 -2.42 -8.19 3.93
CA GLU A 171 -2.99 -8.42 2.60
C GLU A 171 -4.52 -8.38 2.63
N SER A 172 -5.12 -9.05 3.60
CA SER A 172 -6.58 -9.02 3.78
C SER A 172 -7.09 -7.63 4.16
N GLY A 173 -6.32 -6.89 4.98
CA GLY A 173 -6.66 -5.52 5.37
C GLY A 173 -6.63 -4.56 4.18
N TYR A 174 -5.61 -4.67 3.34
CA TYR A 174 -5.48 -3.88 2.12
C TYR A 174 -6.65 -4.14 1.16
N ILE A 175 -6.90 -5.40 0.80
CA ILE A 175 -8.00 -5.78 -0.10
C ILE A 175 -9.35 -5.29 0.43
N ASN A 176 -9.60 -5.44 1.74
CA ASN A 176 -10.86 -4.97 2.33
C ASN A 176 -10.99 -3.44 2.27
N GLN A 177 -9.91 -2.69 2.49
CA GLN A 177 -9.92 -1.23 2.36
C GLN A 177 -10.22 -0.78 0.92
N GLU A 178 -9.64 -1.47 -0.07
CA GLU A 178 -9.96 -1.23 -1.49
C GLU A 178 -11.44 -1.49 -1.80
N ILE A 179 -11.99 -2.61 -1.33
CA ILE A 179 -13.42 -2.95 -1.48
C ILE A 179 -14.31 -1.88 -0.82
N GLU A 180 -13.98 -1.45 0.40
CA GLU A 180 -14.71 -0.40 1.11
C GLU A 180 -14.67 0.93 0.35
N PHE A 181 -13.49 1.31 -0.14
CA PHE A 181 -13.29 2.51 -0.94
C PHE A 181 -14.10 2.46 -2.24
N LEU A 182 -14.06 1.37 -2.99
CA LEU A 182 -14.77 1.21 -4.27
C LEU A 182 -16.30 1.30 -4.11
N LYS A 183 -16.82 0.77 -3.01
CA LYS A 183 -18.22 0.94 -2.60
C LYS A 183 -18.53 2.39 -2.24
N ALA A 184 -17.66 3.03 -1.44
CA ALA A 184 -17.85 4.41 -1.00
C ALA A 184 -17.79 5.41 -2.17
N VAL A 185 -16.82 5.27 -3.07
CA VAL A 185 -16.63 6.17 -4.22
C VAL A 185 -17.77 6.01 -5.21
N SER A 186 -18.27 4.79 -5.45
CA SER A 186 -19.45 4.56 -6.31
C SER A 186 -20.69 5.28 -5.77
N ASN A 187 -20.98 5.10 -4.47
CA ASN A 187 -22.11 5.77 -3.80
C ASN A 187 -21.95 7.30 -3.79
N HIS A 188 -20.74 7.79 -3.53
CA HIS A 188 -20.43 9.23 -3.52
C HIS A 188 -20.63 9.84 -4.90
N PHE A 189 -20.18 9.18 -5.96
CA PHE A 189 -20.29 9.68 -7.33
C PHE A 189 -21.74 9.70 -7.79
N GLU A 190 -22.51 8.65 -7.48
CA GLU A 190 -23.95 8.63 -7.77
C GLU A 190 -24.70 9.75 -7.05
N LYS A 191 -24.53 9.85 -5.73
CA LYS A 191 -25.20 10.84 -4.89
C LYS A 191 -24.93 12.28 -5.34
N ASN A 192 -23.69 12.57 -5.72
CA ASN A 192 -23.24 13.90 -6.09
C ASN A 192 -23.24 14.16 -7.61
N LYS A 193 -23.77 13.22 -8.41
CA LYS A 193 -23.79 13.29 -9.88
C LYS A 193 -22.41 13.52 -10.49
N LEU A 194 -21.38 12.92 -9.89
CA LEU A 194 -20.00 12.95 -10.36
C LEU A 194 -19.76 11.79 -11.32
N LYS A 195 -18.74 11.95 -12.17
CA LYS A 195 -18.30 10.92 -13.11
C LYS A 195 -16.79 10.88 -13.14
N HIS A 196 -16.25 9.67 -13.20
CA HIS A 196 -14.85 9.51 -13.54
C HIS A 196 -14.60 9.96 -15.00
N ILE A 197 -13.71 10.92 -15.21
CA ILE A 197 -13.36 11.43 -16.55
C ILE A 197 -11.87 11.14 -16.84
N PRO A 198 -11.55 10.08 -17.61
CA PRO A 198 -10.16 9.71 -17.91
C PRO A 198 -9.33 10.84 -18.53
N LYS A 199 -9.91 11.61 -19.46
CA LYS A 199 -9.21 12.76 -20.08
C LYS A 199 -8.86 13.86 -19.07
N VAL A 200 -9.68 14.07 -18.04
CA VAL A 200 -9.41 15.04 -16.97
C VAL A 200 -8.36 14.47 -16.03
N TYR A 201 -8.47 13.18 -15.68
CA TYR A 201 -7.46 12.44 -14.93
C TYR A 201 -6.06 12.63 -15.55
N ASP A 202 -5.89 12.26 -16.82
CA ASP A 202 -4.59 12.33 -17.51
C ASP A 202 -4.05 13.76 -17.56
N LYS A 203 -4.93 14.75 -17.74
CA LYS A 203 -4.52 16.16 -17.73
C LYS A 203 -4.03 16.58 -16.35
N ARG A 204 -4.80 16.29 -15.30
CA ARG A 204 -4.47 16.69 -13.93
C ARG A 204 -3.25 15.96 -13.38
N ILE A 205 -3.00 14.72 -13.81
CA ILE A 205 -1.73 14.03 -13.50
C ILE A 205 -0.55 14.77 -14.13
N ARG A 206 -0.62 15.15 -15.41
CA ARG A 206 0.46 15.94 -16.05
C ARG A 206 0.68 17.29 -15.37
N ASP A 207 -0.38 17.92 -14.87
CA ASP A 207 -0.30 19.17 -14.12
C ASP A 207 0.37 18.94 -12.75
N PHE A 208 -0.02 17.89 -12.03
CA PHE A 208 0.59 17.45 -10.77
C PHE A 208 2.08 17.13 -10.93
N GLU A 209 2.45 16.44 -12.01
CA GLU A 209 3.84 16.12 -12.34
C GLU A 209 4.71 17.37 -12.58
N LYS A 210 4.10 18.48 -12.97
CA LYS A 210 4.77 19.79 -13.12
C LYS A 210 4.79 20.59 -11.82
N GLY A 211 4.30 20.02 -10.72
CA GLY A 211 4.22 20.67 -9.42
C GLY A 211 2.98 21.55 -9.25
N GLU A 212 1.90 21.36 -10.02
CA GLU A 212 0.64 22.00 -9.65
C GLU A 212 0.03 21.36 -8.40
N ILE A 213 -0.59 22.18 -7.56
CA ILE A 213 -1.39 21.68 -6.43
C ILE A 213 -2.67 21.03 -6.98
N VAL A 214 -3.00 19.85 -6.46
CA VAL A 214 -4.22 19.11 -6.79
C VAL A 214 -5.01 18.78 -5.52
N THR A 215 -6.34 18.80 -5.64
CA THR A 215 -7.23 18.34 -4.58
C THR A 215 -7.36 16.82 -4.64
N VAL A 216 -7.12 16.16 -3.52
CA VAL A 216 -7.26 14.70 -3.36
C VAL A 216 -8.18 14.41 -2.20
N PHE A 217 -9.21 13.59 -2.44
CA PHE A 217 -10.09 13.05 -1.43
C PHE A 217 -9.60 11.66 -1.02
N VAL A 218 -9.05 11.56 0.19
CA VAL A 218 -8.59 10.28 0.74
C VAL A 218 -9.73 9.62 1.48
N TYR A 219 -10.07 8.38 1.12
CA TYR A 219 -11.04 7.60 1.88
C TYR A 219 -10.41 7.08 3.17
N TYR A 220 -10.99 7.45 4.31
CA TYR A 220 -10.53 6.96 5.60
C TYR A 220 -11.65 7.02 6.63
N ASN A 221 -11.84 5.91 7.34
CA ASN A 221 -12.84 5.75 8.40
C ASN A 221 -14.28 6.11 7.95
N GLY A 222 -14.66 5.65 6.75
CA GLY A 222 -16.01 5.78 6.19
C GLY A 222 -16.33 7.11 5.51
N ILE A 223 -15.39 8.06 5.43
CA ILE A 223 -15.59 9.36 4.81
C ILE A 223 -14.39 9.77 3.93
N PHE A 224 -14.64 10.72 3.02
CA PHE A 224 -13.61 11.33 2.18
C PHE A 224 -13.04 12.58 2.86
N HIS A 225 -11.73 12.58 3.12
CA HIS A 225 -10.99 13.71 3.69
C HIS A 225 -10.32 14.50 2.57
N GLU A 226 -10.54 15.80 2.51
CA GLU A 226 -9.92 16.67 1.50
C GLU A 226 -8.48 17.00 1.86
N HIS A 227 -7.58 16.84 0.89
CA HIS A 227 -6.18 17.23 0.96
C HIS A 227 -5.81 18.09 -0.25
N GLN A 228 -4.86 19.01 -0.03
CA GLN A 228 -4.16 19.72 -1.10
C GLN A 228 -2.75 19.16 -1.17
N THR A 229 -2.37 18.58 -2.31
CA THR A 229 -1.07 17.93 -2.49
C THR A 229 -0.34 18.45 -3.72
N GLN A 230 0.99 18.39 -3.67
CA GLN A 230 1.92 18.76 -4.72
C GLN A 230 3.00 17.68 -4.81
N LYS A 231 3.57 17.49 -6.00
CA LYS A 231 4.66 16.54 -6.21
C LYS A 231 5.93 16.93 -5.48
#